data_AF-A0A383E1E0-F1
#
_entry.id   AF-A0A383E1E0-F1
#
_cell.length_a   1.000
_cell.length_b   1.000
_cell.length_c   1.000
_cell.angle_alpha   90.00
_cell.angle_beta   90.00
_cell.angle_gamma   90.00
#
_symmetry.space_group_name_H-M   'P 1'
#
loop_
_entity.id
_entity.type
_entity.pdbx_description
1 polymer ?
#
loop_
_entity_poly.entity_id
_entity_poly.type
_entity_poly.pdbx_seq_one_letter_code
_entity_poly.pdbx_strand_id
1 'polypeptide(L)'
;MRIAKILTILFFAVAFPLTGVGNAAPTNSGYNYQLYKNYENFGILIFPEDRIFTELGEYIQEIGFNPVESGQAVMRFGLKNENQTLMMPESVQNKHSMNRFIILQVIAHDNMLVGIFDPEWGLTLPGPIYRLDTVKDNISKTLNLFRKHLKKRETRRHQPSNPERARLLTKNADTILKSYHTL
;
A
#
# COMPACT_ATOMS: atom_id res chain seq x y z
N MET A 1 -27.22 -56.79 24.08
CA MET A 1 -26.72 -56.65 22.70
C MET A 1 -26.43 -55.19 22.43
N ARG A 2 -25.16 -54.79 22.35
CA ARG A 2 -24.72 -53.41 22.09
C ARG A 2 -24.61 -53.22 20.58
N ILE A 3 -25.39 -52.32 20.01
CA ILE A 3 -25.30 -51.92 18.60
C ILE A 3 -24.28 -50.80 18.52
N ALA A 4 -23.07 -51.11 18.05
CA ALA A 4 -22.08 -50.10 17.72
C ALA A 4 -22.50 -49.38 16.43
N LYS A 5 -22.80 -48.08 16.52
CA LYS A 5 -22.94 -47.21 15.35
C LYS A 5 -21.54 -46.88 14.84
N ILE A 6 -21.19 -47.38 13.66
CA ILE A 6 -19.95 -47.02 12.96
C ILE A 6 -20.17 -45.63 12.35
N LEU A 7 -19.49 -44.62 12.89
CA LEU A 7 -19.44 -43.28 12.35
C LEU A 7 -18.34 -43.23 11.28
N THR A 8 -18.72 -43.29 10.01
CA THR A 8 -17.79 -43.14 8.88
C THR A 8 -17.38 -41.68 8.77
N ILE A 9 -16.22 -41.30 9.30
CA ILE A 9 -15.61 -39.99 9.09
C ILE A 9 -14.88 -40.04 7.74
N LEU A 10 -15.43 -39.41 6.71
CA LEU A 10 -14.72 -39.17 5.45
C LEU A 10 -13.67 -38.09 5.67
N PHE A 11 -12.40 -38.50 5.78
CA PHE A 11 -11.25 -37.59 5.70
C PHE A 11 -11.08 -37.18 4.23
N PHE A 12 -11.62 -36.04 3.82
CA PHE A 12 -11.19 -35.39 2.59
C PHE A 12 -9.81 -34.77 2.85
N ALA A 13 -8.76 -35.54 2.59
CA ALA A 13 -7.42 -35.01 2.46
C ALA A 13 -7.38 -34.16 1.18
N VAL A 14 -7.66 -32.86 1.32
CA VAL A 14 -7.37 -31.89 0.26
C VAL A 14 -5.84 -31.78 0.21
N ALA A 15 -5.24 -32.51 -0.73
CA ALA A 15 -3.84 -32.37 -1.06
C ALA A 15 -3.63 -30.97 -1.66
N PHE A 16 -3.13 -30.03 -0.85
CA PHE A 16 -2.55 -28.80 -1.38
C PHE A 16 -1.23 -29.17 -2.07
N PRO A 17 -1.06 -28.92 -3.37
CA PRO A 17 0.25 -29.06 -3.96
C PRO A 17 1.13 -27.93 -3.40
N LEU A 18 2.18 -28.29 -2.66
CA LEU A 18 3.30 -27.37 -2.40
C LEU A 18 4.01 -27.11 -3.73
N THR A 19 3.54 -26.14 -4.50
CA THR A 19 4.28 -25.61 -5.63
C THR A 19 5.04 -24.37 -5.19
N GLY A 20 6.34 -24.57 -4.98
CA GLY A 20 7.39 -23.79 -5.63
C GLY A 20 7.47 -22.30 -5.29
N VAL A 21 8.59 -21.94 -4.67
CA VAL A 21 9.17 -20.59 -4.74
C VAL A 21 9.36 -20.22 -6.21
N GLY A 22 8.42 -19.48 -6.77
CA GLY A 22 8.45 -18.94 -8.11
C GLY A 22 7.50 -17.76 -8.13
N ASN A 23 7.97 -16.62 -8.61
CA ASN A 23 7.21 -15.36 -8.69
C ASN A 23 5.78 -15.66 -9.17
N ALA A 24 4.83 -15.67 -8.24
CA ALA A 24 3.44 -15.94 -8.55
C ALA A 24 3.01 -14.87 -9.56
N ALA A 25 2.68 -15.28 -10.78
CA ALA A 25 2.03 -14.40 -11.72
C ALA A 25 0.81 -13.81 -11.00
N PRO A 26 0.59 -12.48 -11.07
CA PRO A 26 -0.50 -11.87 -10.35
C PRO A 26 -1.81 -12.59 -10.73
N THR A 27 -2.50 -13.15 -9.74
CA THR A 27 -3.79 -13.82 -9.99
C THR A 27 -4.79 -12.74 -10.39
N ASN A 28 -5.30 -12.84 -11.63
CA ASN A 28 -6.31 -11.93 -12.15
C ASN A 28 -7.54 -11.97 -11.23
N SER A 29 -7.87 -10.84 -10.62
CA SER A 29 -8.94 -10.78 -9.62
C SER A 29 -10.35 -10.83 -10.20
N GLY A 30 -10.49 -10.65 -11.52
CA GLY A 30 -11.77 -10.46 -12.20
C GLY A 30 -12.35 -9.06 -12.07
N TYR A 31 -11.72 -8.16 -11.29
CA TYR A 31 -12.15 -6.78 -11.11
C TYR A 31 -11.19 -5.80 -11.77
N ASN A 32 -11.74 -4.78 -12.43
CA ASN A 32 -10.97 -3.63 -12.88
C ASN A 32 -10.86 -2.61 -11.74
N TYR A 33 -9.73 -1.91 -11.67
CA TYR A 33 -9.52 -0.77 -10.78
C TYR A 33 -9.50 0.53 -11.57
N GLN A 34 -9.83 1.62 -10.90
CA GLN A 34 -9.45 2.98 -11.30
C GLN A 34 -8.44 3.53 -10.29
N LEU A 35 -7.31 4.00 -10.79
CA LEU A 35 -6.26 4.66 -10.01
C LEU A 35 -6.37 6.17 -10.19
N TYR A 36 -6.37 6.87 -9.06
CA TYR A 36 -6.31 8.31 -8.98
C TYR A 36 -5.03 8.77 -8.30
N LYS A 37 -4.55 9.96 -8.66
CA LYS A 37 -3.33 10.57 -8.14
C LYS A 37 -3.54 12.05 -7.84
N ASN A 38 -2.98 12.53 -6.73
CA ASN A 38 -2.93 13.95 -6.42
C ASN A 38 -1.54 14.57 -6.68
N TYR A 39 -1.43 15.89 -6.50
CA TYR A 39 -0.17 16.63 -6.69
C TYR A 39 0.96 16.23 -5.73
N GLU A 40 0.63 15.61 -4.60
CA GLU A 40 1.59 15.09 -3.61
C GLU A 40 2.12 13.68 -3.99
N ASN A 41 1.66 13.11 -5.10
CA ASN A 41 1.92 11.73 -5.53
C ASN A 41 1.36 10.66 -4.58
N PHE A 42 0.31 10.98 -3.81
CA PHE A 42 -0.50 9.97 -3.13
C PHE A 42 -1.51 9.37 -4.11
N GLY A 43 -1.81 8.09 -3.93
CA GLY A 43 -2.79 7.39 -4.75
C GLY A 43 -4.08 7.07 -3.99
N ILE A 44 -5.20 7.10 -4.71
CA ILE A 44 -6.44 6.44 -4.30
C ILE A 44 -6.76 5.40 -5.36
N LEU A 45 -6.90 4.15 -4.94
CA LEU A 45 -7.26 3.05 -5.82
C LEU A 45 -8.65 2.57 -5.46
N ILE A 46 -9.56 2.56 -6.45
CA ILE A 46 -10.95 2.16 -6.27
C ILE A 46 -11.22 0.94 -7.11
N PHE A 47 -11.86 -0.07 -6.53
CA PHE A 47 -12.35 -1.23 -7.27
C PHE A 47 -13.66 -1.76 -6.65
N PRO A 48 -14.52 -2.42 -7.45
CA PRO A 48 -14.40 -2.48 -8.89
C PRO A 48 -14.78 -1.14 -9.55
N GLU A 49 -14.12 -0.81 -10.66
CA GLU A 49 -14.25 0.46 -11.39
C GLU A 49 -15.70 0.75 -11.80
N ASP A 50 -16.46 -0.27 -12.18
CA ASP A 50 -17.85 -0.19 -12.60
C ASP A 50 -18.84 0.15 -11.47
N ARG A 51 -18.37 0.17 -10.21
CA ARG A 51 -19.17 0.52 -9.03
C ARG A 51 -18.83 1.87 -8.44
N ILE A 52 -18.01 2.68 -9.11
CA ILE A 52 -17.74 4.04 -8.67
C ILE A 52 -19.01 4.87 -8.90
N PHE A 53 -19.76 5.11 -7.82
CA PHE A 53 -20.94 5.94 -7.84
C PHE A 53 -20.58 7.43 -7.90
N THR A 54 -21.49 8.24 -8.44
CA THR A 54 -21.25 9.65 -8.77
C THR A 54 -20.68 10.46 -7.60
N GLU A 55 -21.29 10.36 -6.41
CA GLU A 55 -20.87 11.16 -5.25
C GLU A 55 -19.44 10.81 -4.79
N LEU A 56 -19.03 9.53 -4.88
CA LEU A 56 -17.65 9.14 -4.60
C LEU A 56 -16.70 9.72 -5.66
N GLY A 57 -17.05 9.62 -6.94
CA GLY A 57 -16.24 10.15 -8.03
C GLY A 57 -16.04 11.67 -7.93
N GLU A 58 -17.11 12.41 -7.65
CA GLU A 58 -17.09 13.87 -7.44
C GLU A 58 -16.23 14.24 -6.24
N TYR A 59 -16.41 13.57 -5.10
CA TYR A 59 -15.62 13.84 -3.90
C TYR A 59 -14.12 13.62 -4.15
N ILE A 60 -13.74 12.53 -4.82
CA ILE A 60 -12.32 12.24 -5.13
C ILE A 60 -11.71 13.34 -6.00
N GLN A 61 -12.44 13.84 -7.00
CA GLN A 61 -11.97 14.97 -7.82
C GLN A 61 -11.89 16.28 -7.01
N GLU A 62 -12.88 16.56 -6.16
CA GLU A 62 -12.93 17.74 -5.29
C GLU A 62 -11.70 17.84 -4.39
N ILE A 63 -11.23 16.72 -3.83
CA ILE A 63 -10.02 16.68 -3.00
C ILE A 63 -8.70 16.65 -3.81
N GLY A 64 -8.77 16.88 -5.14
CA GLY A 64 -7.62 17.09 -6.01
C GLY A 64 -6.98 15.80 -6.53
N PHE A 65 -7.71 14.69 -6.57
CA PHE A 65 -7.25 13.43 -7.16
C PHE A 65 -7.79 13.26 -8.58
N ASN A 66 -6.89 13.13 -9.54
CA ASN A 66 -7.23 12.94 -10.96
C ASN A 66 -7.05 11.48 -11.37
N PRO A 67 -7.92 10.92 -12.23
CA PRO A 67 -7.71 9.57 -12.76
C PRO A 67 -6.44 9.52 -13.61
N VAL A 68 -5.64 8.47 -13.44
CA VAL A 68 -4.36 8.33 -14.17
C VAL A 68 -4.21 6.99 -14.88
N GLU A 69 -4.86 5.93 -14.42
CA GLU A 69 -4.80 4.61 -15.06
C GLU A 69 -5.95 3.71 -14.58
N SER A 70 -6.45 2.87 -15.46
CA SER A 70 -7.33 1.76 -15.11
C SER A 70 -6.79 0.45 -15.67
N GLY A 71 -7.25 -0.67 -15.13
CA GLY A 71 -6.78 -1.99 -15.55
C GLY A 71 -7.24 -3.09 -14.60
N GLN A 72 -6.79 -4.32 -14.83
CA GLN A 72 -7.15 -5.44 -13.96
C GLN A 72 -6.40 -5.37 -12.63
N ALA A 73 -7.16 -5.47 -11.53
CA ALA A 73 -6.60 -5.55 -10.21
C ALA A 73 -6.01 -6.94 -9.97
N VAL A 74 -4.96 -6.99 -9.15
CA VAL A 74 -4.23 -8.19 -8.80
C VAL A 74 -4.14 -8.33 -7.31
N MET A 75 -4.07 -9.57 -6.82
CA MET A 75 -3.86 -9.81 -5.39
C MET A 75 -2.47 -9.31 -4.97
N ARG A 76 -2.41 -8.46 -3.94
CA ARG A 76 -1.17 -7.99 -3.32
C ARG A 76 -1.14 -8.42 -1.86
N PHE A 77 0.06 -8.75 -1.40
CA PHE A 77 0.31 -9.22 -0.05
C PHE A 77 1.18 -8.21 0.71
N GLY A 78 0.92 -8.07 2.01
CA GLY A 78 1.80 -7.34 2.92
C GLY A 78 3.13 -8.08 3.13
N LEU A 79 4.09 -7.42 3.79
CA LEU A 79 5.48 -7.88 4.00
C LEU A 79 5.64 -9.32 4.54
N LYS A 80 4.63 -9.85 5.22
CA LYS A 80 4.63 -11.20 5.80
C LYS A 80 3.46 -12.08 5.33
N ASN A 81 2.78 -11.68 4.26
CA ASN A 81 1.52 -12.29 3.81
C ASN A 81 0.40 -12.28 4.87
N GLU A 82 0.57 -11.53 5.97
CA GLU A 82 -0.45 -11.38 7.02
C GLU A 82 -1.69 -10.64 6.50
N ASN A 83 -1.49 -9.76 5.53
CA ASN A 83 -2.54 -8.93 4.94
C ASN A 83 -2.56 -9.10 3.43
N GLN A 84 -3.75 -9.12 2.85
CA GLN A 84 -3.94 -9.18 1.40
C GLN A 84 -5.10 -8.30 0.96
N THR A 85 -4.99 -7.71 -0.22
CA THR A 85 -6.08 -6.97 -0.89
C THR A 85 -5.84 -6.90 -2.39
N LEU A 86 -6.83 -6.43 -3.14
CA LEU A 86 -6.67 -6.12 -4.55
C LEU A 86 -6.05 -4.74 -4.75
N MET A 87 -5.04 -4.65 -5.60
CA MET A 87 -4.47 -3.38 -6.06
C MET A 87 -4.07 -3.46 -7.53
N MET A 88 -3.58 -2.37 -8.07
CA MET A 88 -2.91 -2.36 -9.37
C MET A 88 -1.63 -3.22 -9.37
N PRO A 89 -1.19 -3.69 -10.54
CA PRO A 89 0.12 -4.32 -10.71
C PRO A 89 1.26 -3.42 -10.23
N GLU A 90 2.35 -4.02 -9.74
CA GLU A 90 3.54 -3.28 -9.30
C GLU A 90 4.18 -2.44 -10.42
N SER A 91 4.08 -2.90 -11.68
CA SER A 91 4.55 -2.13 -12.83
C SER A 91 3.85 -0.76 -12.96
N VAL A 92 2.54 -0.70 -12.68
CA VAL A 92 1.75 0.54 -12.70
C VAL A 92 2.15 1.46 -11.55
N GLN A 93 2.41 0.87 -10.37
CA GLN A 93 2.93 1.60 -9.21
C GLN A 93 4.26 2.30 -9.52
N ASN A 94 5.18 1.57 -10.15
CA ASN A 94 6.49 2.09 -10.53
C ASN A 94 6.37 3.15 -11.63
N LYS A 95 5.51 2.93 -12.64
CA LYS A 95 5.23 3.88 -13.73
C LYS A 95 4.83 5.27 -13.21
N HIS A 96 3.99 5.33 -12.17
CA HIS A 96 3.49 6.60 -11.63
C HIS A 96 4.30 7.15 -10.45
N SER A 97 5.38 6.46 -10.05
CA SER A 97 6.23 6.82 -8.90
C SER A 97 5.44 7.04 -7.60
N MET A 98 4.38 6.26 -7.40
CA MET A 98 3.53 6.34 -6.21
C MET A 98 3.87 5.19 -5.27
N ASN A 99 3.86 5.44 -3.96
CA ASN A 99 4.18 4.41 -2.97
C ASN A 99 3.27 4.42 -1.75
N ARG A 100 2.22 5.26 -1.74
CA ARG A 100 1.25 5.36 -0.66
C ARG A 100 -0.14 5.42 -1.24
N PHE A 101 -1.00 4.50 -0.80
CA PHE A 101 -2.32 4.31 -1.38
C PHE A 101 -3.38 4.21 -0.29
N ILE A 102 -4.51 4.87 -0.53
CA ILE A 102 -5.77 4.51 0.09
C ILE A 102 -6.50 3.62 -0.90
N ILE A 103 -7.01 2.48 -0.42
CA ILE A 103 -7.61 1.44 -1.22
C ILE A 103 -9.08 1.37 -0.84
N LEU A 104 -9.98 1.62 -1.79
CA LEU A 104 -11.42 1.62 -1.59
C LEU A 104 -12.03 0.45 -2.36
N GLN A 105 -12.61 -0.50 -1.65
CA GLN A 105 -13.39 -1.57 -2.25
C GLN A 105 -14.88 -1.23 -2.14
N VAL A 106 -15.53 -0.92 -3.26
CA VAL A 106 -16.97 -0.66 -3.29
C VAL A 106 -17.75 -1.97 -3.31
N ILE A 107 -18.64 -2.13 -2.34
CA ILE A 107 -19.54 -3.28 -2.18
C ILE A 107 -21.00 -2.80 -2.30
N ALA A 108 -21.97 -3.69 -2.02
CA ALA A 108 -23.38 -3.39 -2.23
C ALA A 108 -23.88 -2.20 -1.37
N HIS A 109 -24.80 -1.41 -1.94
CA HIS A 109 -25.41 -0.23 -1.29
C HIS A 109 -24.40 0.87 -0.94
N ASP A 110 -23.45 1.14 -1.84
CA ASP A 110 -22.43 2.19 -1.72
C ASP A 110 -21.58 2.10 -0.44
N ASN A 111 -21.57 0.90 0.15
CA ASN A 111 -20.72 0.58 1.27
C ASN A 111 -19.31 0.29 0.77
N MET A 112 -18.31 0.55 1.61
CA MET A 112 -16.92 0.43 1.23
C MET A 112 -16.07 -0.22 2.31
N LEU A 113 -15.14 -1.08 1.91
CA LEU A 113 -14.01 -1.47 2.74
C LEU A 113 -12.83 -0.56 2.41
N VAL A 114 -12.05 -0.20 3.43
CA VAL A 114 -10.90 0.69 3.29
C VAL A 114 -9.62 -0.05 3.70
N GLY A 115 -8.64 -0.06 2.81
CA GLY A 115 -7.28 -0.50 3.08
C GLY A 115 -6.28 0.63 2.86
N ILE A 116 -5.08 0.50 3.42
CA ILE A 116 -3.99 1.47 3.30
C ILE A 116 -2.73 0.71 2.93
N PHE A 117 -1.97 1.26 1.99
CA PHE A 117 -0.61 0.81 1.72
C PHE A 117 0.36 1.96 2.02
N ASP A 118 1.35 1.70 2.87
CA ASP A 118 2.50 2.59 3.12
C ASP A 118 3.78 1.74 3.11
N PRO A 119 4.91 2.22 2.58
CA PRO A 119 6.14 1.41 2.48
C PRO A 119 6.72 1.00 3.84
N GLU A 120 6.44 1.73 4.92
CA GLU A 120 6.91 1.39 6.26
C GLU A 120 5.90 0.55 7.04
N TRP A 121 4.60 0.73 6.83
CA TRP A 121 3.55 -0.02 7.53
C TRP A 121 3.13 -1.29 6.78
N GLY A 122 3.50 -1.39 5.52
CA GLY A 122 3.00 -2.40 4.60
C GLY A 122 1.55 -2.14 4.22
N LEU A 123 0.91 -3.22 3.76
CA LEU A 123 -0.51 -3.23 3.44
C LEU A 123 -1.32 -3.49 4.71
N THR A 124 -2.35 -2.69 4.98
CA THR A 124 -3.34 -2.96 6.03
C THR A 124 -4.45 -3.86 5.51
N LEU A 125 -5.10 -4.61 6.41
CA LEU A 125 -6.34 -5.29 6.05
C LEU A 125 -7.42 -4.29 5.65
N PRO A 126 -8.35 -4.70 4.77
CA PRO A 126 -9.63 -4.03 4.64
C PRO A 126 -10.28 -3.92 6.04
N GLY A 127 -10.57 -2.69 6.46
CA GLY A 127 -11.17 -2.41 7.77
C GLY A 127 -12.67 -2.71 7.81
N PRO A 128 -13.39 -2.12 8.78
CA PRO A 128 -14.86 -2.15 8.82
C PRO A 128 -15.50 -1.67 7.52
N ILE A 129 -16.78 -2.03 7.37
CA ILE A 129 -17.62 -1.51 6.29
C ILE A 129 -18.03 -0.08 6.64
N TYR A 130 -17.81 0.85 5.72
CA TYR A 130 -18.08 2.26 5.89
C TYR A 130 -19.03 2.79 4.81
N ARG A 131 -19.81 3.81 5.17
CA ARG A 131 -20.51 4.67 4.20
C ARG A 131 -19.62 5.83 3.79
N LEU A 132 -19.99 6.52 2.71
CA LEU A 132 -19.19 7.60 2.14
C LEU A 132 -18.79 8.68 3.15
N ASP A 133 -19.69 9.16 4.01
CA ASP A 133 -19.35 10.20 4.99
C ASP A 133 -18.19 9.78 5.91
N THR A 134 -18.19 8.54 6.39
CA THR A 134 -17.09 8.02 7.20
C THR A 134 -15.82 7.80 6.38
N VAL A 135 -15.95 7.44 5.11
CA VAL A 135 -14.81 7.31 4.19
C VAL A 135 -14.15 8.68 3.93
N LYS A 136 -14.93 9.75 3.74
CA LYS A 136 -14.42 11.13 3.58
C LYS A 136 -13.54 11.55 4.77
N ASP A 137 -14.00 11.27 5.98
CA ASP A 137 -13.24 11.51 7.22
C ASP A 137 -11.95 10.67 7.27
N ASN A 138 -12.04 9.39 6.93
CA ASN A 138 -10.90 8.46 6.98
C ASN A 138 -9.84 8.79 5.93
N ILE A 139 -10.25 9.23 4.73
CA ILE A 139 -9.33 9.72 3.69
C ILE A 139 -8.57 10.92 4.20
N SER A 140 -9.27 11.92 4.72
CA SER A 140 -8.66 13.15 5.25
C SER A 140 -7.64 12.86 6.36
N LYS A 141 -7.99 11.98 7.30
CA LYS A 141 -7.09 11.52 8.38
C LYS A 141 -5.86 10.79 7.82
N THR A 142 -6.05 9.90 6.85
CA THR A 142 -4.98 9.10 6.26
C THR A 142 -4.00 9.96 5.48
N LEU A 143 -4.48 10.94 4.69
CA LEU A 143 -3.63 11.89 3.99
C LEU A 143 -2.77 12.72 4.95
N ASN A 144 -3.35 13.16 6.08
CA ASN A 144 -2.58 13.86 7.11
C ASN A 144 -1.50 12.97 7.75
N LEU A 145 -1.79 11.68 7.96
CA LEU A 145 -0.80 10.71 8.42
C LEU A 145 0.33 10.52 7.40
N PHE A 146 0.01 10.40 6.10
CA PHE A 146 1.01 10.33 5.05
C PHE A 146 1.92 11.56 5.05
N ARG A 147 1.36 12.78 5.09
CA ARG A 147 2.14 14.02 5.14
C ARG A 147 3.06 14.10 6.36
N LYS A 148 2.53 13.78 7.54
CA LYS A 148 3.34 13.75 8.79
C LYS A 148 4.50 12.77 8.66
N HIS A 149 4.24 11.63 8.03
CA HIS A 149 5.23 10.59 7.86
C HIS A 149 6.31 10.96 6.83
N LEU A 150 5.94 11.62 5.72
CA LEU A 150 6.91 12.18 4.77
C LEU A 150 7.83 13.21 5.44
N LYS A 151 7.27 14.17 6.18
CA LYS A 151 8.05 15.19 6.92
C LYS A 151 9.04 14.57 7.92
N LYS A 152 8.64 13.50 8.61
CA LYS A 152 9.53 12.74 9.52
C LYS A 152 10.69 12.08 8.76
N ARG A 153 10.44 11.57 7.57
CA ARG A 153 11.47 10.94 6.72
C ARG A 153 12.44 11.98 6.16
N GLU A 154 11.93 13.12 5.72
CA GLU A 154 12.76 14.25 5.25
C GLU A 154 13.64 14.79 6.37
N THR A 155 13.08 15.04 7.56
CA THR A 155 13.87 15.50 8.72
C THR A 155 14.95 14.50 9.13
N ARG A 156 14.66 13.19 9.10
CA ARG A 156 15.69 12.14 9.32
C ARG A 156 16.78 12.12 8.25
N ARG A 157 16.44 12.36 6.97
CA ARG A 157 17.44 12.44 5.88
C ARG A 157 18.32 13.69 6.01
N HIS A 158 17.76 14.80 6.50
CA HIS A 158 18.48 16.05 6.70
C HIS A 158 19.24 16.12 8.02
N GLN A 159 19.05 15.17 8.93
CA GLN A 159 19.85 15.07 10.14
C GLN A 159 21.23 14.49 9.76
N PRO A 160 22.32 15.27 9.84
CA PRO A 160 23.64 14.79 9.48
C PRO A 160 23.99 13.60 10.38
N SER A 161 24.52 12.53 9.77
CA SER A 161 24.96 11.33 10.46
C SER A 161 26.03 11.68 11.50
N ASN A 162 25.62 11.88 12.75
CA ASN A 162 26.43 12.29 13.89
C ASN A 162 27.34 13.53 13.62
N PRO A 163 27.06 14.70 14.22
CA PRO A 163 27.91 15.88 14.04
C PRO A 163 29.39 15.64 14.42
N GLU A 164 29.70 14.67 15.30
CA GLU A 164 31.08 14.26 15.56
C GLU A 164 31.74 13.56 14.37
N ARG A 165 31.04 12.67 13.67
CA ARG A 165 31.58 12.01 12.46
C ARG A 165 31.80 13.03 11.34
N ALA A 166 30.87 13.96 11.15
CA ALA A 166 31.03 15.03 10.18
C ALA A 166 32.21 15.95 10.52
N ARG A 167 32.42 16.28 11.81
CA ARG A 167 33.58 17.03 12.31
C ARG A 167 34.90 16.27 12.20
N LEU A 168 34.91 14.95 12.42
CA LEU A 168 36.10 14.12 12.25
C LEU A 168 36.50 14.00 10.78
N LEU A 169 35.52 13.85 9.87
CA LEU A 169 35.78 13.82 8.43
C LEU A 169 36.32 15.16 7.90
N THR A 170 35.78 16.29 8.37
CA THR A 170 36.30 17.63 8.00
C THR A 170 37.68 17.90 8.58
N LYS A 171 37.93 17.55 9.86
CA LYS A 171 39.28 17.66 10.45
C LYS A 171 40.31 16.80 9.72
N ASN A 172 39.95 15.58 9.33
CA ASN A 172 40.87 14.69 8.61
C ASN A 172 41.14 15.22 7.20
N ALA A 173 40.15 15.75 6.49
CA ALA A 173 40.33 16.36 5.18
C ALA A 173 41.25 17.60 5.23
N ASP A 174 41.06 18.49 6.21
CA ASP A 174 41.91 19.67 6.40
C ASP A 174 43.36 19.30 6.76
N THR A 175 43.55 18.22 7.52
CA THR A 175 44.88 17.72 7.89
C THR A 175 45.60 17.11 6.69
N ILE A 176 44.86 16.38 5.84
CA ILE A 176 45.38 15.83 4.59
C ILE A 176 45.76 16.96 3.62
N LEU A 177 44.90 17.96 3.42
CA LEU A 177 45.18 19.07 2.51
C LEU A 177 46.39 19.91 2.93
N LYS A 178 46.58 20.13 4.24
CA LYS A 178 47.77 20.82 4.76
C LYS A 178 49.06 20.04 4.50
N SER A 179 49.03 18.71 4.58
CA SER A 179 50.21 17.87 4.35
C SER A 179 50.74 17.93 2.90
N TYR A 180 49.86 18.21 1.92
CA TYR A 180 50.24 18.38 0.52
C TYR A 180 50.77 19.79 0.17
N HIS A 181 50.56 20.79 1.03
CA HIS A 181 51.03 22.16 0.81
C HIS A 181 52.35 22.48 1.55
N THR A 182 52.93 21.51 2.27
CA THR A 182 54.22 21.65 2.98
C THR A 182 55.32 20.74 2.44
N LEU A 183 55.18 20.21 1.22
CA LEU A 183 56.23 19.48 0.48
C LEU A 183 56.77 20.34 -0.66
#